data_AF-D1BF93-F1
#
_entry.id   AF-D1BF93-F1
#
_cell.length_a   1.000
_cell.length_b   1.000
_cell.length_c   1.000
_cell.angle_alpha   90.00
_cell.angle_beta   90.00
_cell.angle_gamma   90.00
#
_symmetry.space_group_name_H-M   'P 1'
#
loop_
_entity.id
_entity.type
_entity.pdbx_description
1 polymer ?
#
loop_
_entity_poly.entity_id
_entity_poly.type
_entity_poly.pdbx_seq_one_letter_code
_entity_poly.pdbx_strand_id
1 'polypeptide(L)'
;MSRTHERRHPARRAIAAATAMAAAAALGTVAALPAAAAPEPGARSSSDPVSIAYVEVNSNELANVGKYELADGSNAFDVAIIFAANINHDGTAPYLHLNDQVQATLDAADTQIKPLQDMGIKVTLSLLGNHQAAGFANFPTQASAEAFADEVADVVQTYGLDGVDIDDEWVTYGSGGTPAVNPSSAAWLVDALHEKLPADSLITLYDIGATSTSLQQAPTSVVDKLDYIWNPYYGQYNPPQFDLDRSRLGAAAVDLGQTPVSTATNLAARTVADGYGAFVTYDLRAGDASSYLSAITRELYGQDTVYTG
;
A
#
# COMPACT_ATOMS: atom_id res chain seq x y z
N MET A 1 -58.31 32.00 64.26
CA MET A 1 -57.82 30.72 63.68
C MET A 1 -56.32 30.64 63.96
N SER A 2 -55.85 29.50 64.50
CA SER A 2 -54.46 29.04 64.74
C SER A 2 -53.51 29.96 65.53
N ARG A 3 -53.27 29.73 66.84
CA ARG A 3 -52.36 28.75 67.50
C ARG A 3 -50.85 29.02 67.31
N THR A 4 -50.28 29.72 68.31
CA THR A 4 -49.14 29.35 69.19
C THR A 4 -47.81 28.84 68.63
N HIS A 5 -46.77 29.65 68.92
CA HIS A 5 -45.57 29.36 69.75
C HIS A 5 -44.59 28.21 69.41
N GLU A 6 -43.33 28.65 69.29
CA GLU A 6 -42.12 28.16 69.97
C GLU A 6 -41.23 27.03 69.42
N ARG A 7 -39.94 27.42 69.33
CA ARG A 7 -38.70 26.77 69.80
C ARG A 7 -38.51 25.28 69.53
N ARG A 8 -37.34 24.96 68.98
CA ARG A 8 -36.64 23.71 69.30
C ARG A 8 -35.24 24.01 69.85
N HIS A 9 -35.10 23.71 71.14
CA HIS A 9 -33.85 23.59 71.89
C HIS A 9 -33.29 22.15 71.75
N PRO A 10 -32.04 21.90 72.21
CA PRO A 10 -31.18 20.78 71.80
C PRO A 10 -31.27 19.55 72.72
N ALA A 11 -30.38 18.60 72.40
CA ALA A 11 -29.73 17.63 73.29
C ALA A 11 -30.44 16.30 73.54
N ARG A 12 -29.68 15.20 73.36
CA ARG A 12 -29.08 14.34 74.41
C ARG A 12 -28.62 13.04 73.74
N ARG A 13 -27.35 12.63 73.93
CA ARG A 13 -26.90 11.59 74.89
C ARG A 13 -27.75 10.32 74.77
N ALA A 14 -27.22 9.10 74.61
CA ALA A 14 -26.19 8.53 75.46
C ALA A 14 -25.81 7.09 74.99
N ILE A 15 -24.62 6.65 75.41
CA ILE A 15 -24.27 5.31 75.94
C ILE A 15 -24.46 4.10 75.01
N ALA A 16 -23.34 3.44 74.66
CA ALA A 16 -22.99 2.13 75.24
C ALA A 16 -21.61 1.68 74.73
N ALA A 17 -20.69 1.47 75.66
CA ALA A 17 -19.52 0.62 75.48
C ALA A 17 -19.87 -0.77 76.04
N ALA A 18 -19.54 -1.84 75.31
CA ALA A 18 -18.79 -3.00 75.81
C ALA A 18 -18.76 -4.19 74.83
N THR A 19 -17.54 -4.70 74.64
CA THR A 19 -17.11 -6.11 74.45
C THR A 19 -17.37 -6.86 73.13
N ALA A 20 -16.33 -6.82 72.29
CA ALA A 20 -15.57 -7.94 71.70
C ALA A 20 -16.27 -9.26 71.30
N MET A 21 -16.18 -9.57 70.01
CA MET A 21 -15.87 -10.92 69.51
C MET A 21 -14.91 -10.80 68.32
N ALA A 22 -13.77 -11.50 68.44
CA ALA A 22 -12.80 -11.66 67.37
C ALA A 22 -13.33 -12.67 66.34
N ALA A 23 -13.19 -12.35 65.05
CA ALA A 23 -13.21 -13.31 63.97
C ALA A 23 -12.27 -12.82 62.86
N ALA A 24 -11.42 -13.73 62.39
CA ALA A 24 -10.20 -13.48 61.64
C ALA A 24 -10.41 -12.79 60.28
N ALA A 25 -9.57 -11.79 59.99
CA ALA A 25 -9.36 -11.29 58.64
C ALA A 25 -8.38 -12.24 57.92
N ALA A 26 -8.88 -13.02 56.97
CA ALA A 26 -8.04 -13.67 55.98
C ALA A 26 -7.55 -12.58 55.00
N LEU A 27 -6.31 -12.13 55.17
CA LEU A 27 -5.59 -11.35 54.17
C LEU A 27 -5.28 -12.28 52.99
N GLY A 28 -6.17 -12.30 52.01
CA GLY A 28 -5.86 -12.85 50.70
C GLY A 28 -4.85 -11.95 50.01
N THR A 29 -3.58 -12.35 49.99
CA THR A 29 -2.59 -11.77 49.08
C THR A 29 -3.01 -12.12 47.66
N VAL A 30 -3.60 -11.17 46.94
CA VAL A 30 -3.71 -11.27 45.48
C VAL A 30 -2.28 -11.11 44.96
N ALA A 31 -1.65 -12.23 44.63
CA ALA A 31 -0.41 -12.19 43.85
C ALA A 31 -0.75 -11.55 42.51
N ALA A 32 -0.18 -10.37 42.24
CA ALA A 32 -0.19 -9.81 40.91
C ALA A 32 0.51 -10.82 40.00
N LEU A 33 -0.24 -11.44 39.10
CA LEU A 33 0.35 -12.19 38.01
C LEU A 33 1.26 -11.23 37.24
N PRO A 34 2.47 -11.64 36.84
CA PRO A 34 3.27 -10.81 35.96
C PRO A 34 2.43 -10.55 34.70
N ALA A 35 2.30 -9.28 34.34
CA ALA A 35 1.80 -8.94 33.02
C ALA A 35 2.66 -9.72 32.02
N ALA A 36 2.03 -10.53 31.18
CA ALA A 36 2.74 -11.15 30.07
C ALA A 36 3.43 -10.02 29.31
N ALA A 37 4.75 -10.09 29.19
CA ALA A 37 5.49 -9.19 28.33
C ALA A 37 4.83 -9.26 26.94
N ALA A 38 4.53 -8.11 26.35
CA ALA A 38 4.18 -8.07 24.94
C ALA A 38 5.27 -8.83 24.17
N PRO A 39 4.93 -9.64 23.16
CA PRO A 39 5.94 -10.27 22.33
C PRO A 39 6.92 -9.19 21.88
N GLU A 40 8.22 -9.44 22.05
CA GLU A 40 9.27 -8.61 21.45
C GLU A 40 8.90 -8.45 19.97
N PRO A 41 8.92 -7.22 19.40
CA PRO A 41 8.65 -7.03 17.99
C PRO A 41 9.54 -7.96 17.19
N GLY A 42 8.92 -8.90 16.47
CA GLY A 42 9.64 -9.85 15.64
C GLY A 42 10.22 -9.10 14.46
N ALA A 43 11.52 -9.25 14.21
CA ALA A 43 12.14 -8.75 12.99
C ALA A 43 11.37 -9.28 11.76
N ARG A 44 11.24 -8.46 10.72
CA ARG A 44 10.56 -8.87 9.48
C ARG A 44 11.07 -10.21 8.96
N SER A 45 10.13 -11.07 8.62
CA SER A 45 10.38 -12.33 7.93
C SER A 45 10.32 -12.13 6.42
N SER A 46 11.06 -12.95 5.66
CA SER A 46 10.94 -12.99 4.19
C SER A 46 9.58 -13.50 3.70
N SER A 47 8.74 -14.03 4.61
CA SER A 47 7.37 -14.46 4.33
C SER A 47 6.33 -13.35 4.55
N ASP A 48 6.74 -12.22 5.12
CA ASP A 48 5.82 -11.14 5.41
C ASP A 48 5.36 -10.46 4.11
N PRO A 49 4.12 -9.95 4.05
CA PRO A 49 3.65 -9.26 2.85
C PRO A 49 4.48 -8.01 2.56
N VAL A 50 4.81 -7.77 1.29
CA VAL A 50 5.42 -6.51 0.86
C VAL A 50 4.42 -5.37 0.99
N SER A 51 4.83 -4.26 1.59
CA SER A 51 4.01 -3.05 1.69
C SER A 51 4.31 -2.08 0.55
N ILE A 52 3.29 -1.75 -0.23
CA ILE A 52 3.38 -0.83 -1.39
C ILE A 52 2.78 0.53 -1.02
N ALA A 53 3.46 1.61 -1.41
CA ALA A 53 2.96 2.98 -1.30
C ALA A 53 2.94 3.66 -2.68
N TYR A 54 1.75 3.83 -3.25
CA TYR A 54 1.56 4.75 -4.36
C TYR A 54 1.55 6.20 -3.87
N VAL A 55 2.32 7.05 -4.55
CA VAL A 55 2.39 8.49 -4.28
C VAL A 55 1.93 9.27 -5.50
N GLU A 56 0.84 10.02 -5.37
CA GLU A 56 0.38 10.96 -6.39
C GLU A 56 1.35 12.17 -6.43
N VAL A 57 2.40 12.06 -7.25
CA VAL A 57 3.52 13.03 -7.27
C VAL A 57 3.11 14.40 -7.80
N ASN A 58 1.92 14.51 -8.38
CA ASN A 58 1.31 15.79 -8.72
C ASN A 58 1.06 16.67 -7.49
N SER A 59 0.97 16.10 -6.30
CA SER A 59 0.65 16.83 -5.07
C SER A 59 1.46 16.44 -3.84
N ASN A 60 2.30 15.40 -3.92
CA ASN A 60 3.06 14.88 -2.79
C ASN A 60 4.51 14.52 -3.18
N GLU A 61 5.42 14.59 -2.22
CA GLU A 61 6.80 14.14 -2.40
C GLU A 61 6.91 12.62 -2.24
N LEU A 62 7.60 11.95 -3.16
CA LEU A 62 7.87 10.52 -3.11
C LEU A 62 8.68 10.16 -1.84
N ALA A 63 9.61 11.03 -1.45
CA ALA A 63 10.46 10.86 -0.27
C ALA A 63 9.68 10.69 1.05
N ASN A 64 8.38 11.02 1.08
CA ASN A 64 7.55 10.79 2.26
C ASN A 64 7.46 9.32 2.66
N VAL A 65 7.63 8.38 1.72
CA VAL A 65 7.60 6.94 2.00
C VAL A 65 8.69 6.53 3.01
N GLY A 66 9.89 7.11 2.91
CA GLY A 66 11.03 6.80 3.78
C GLY A 66 10.95 7.39 5.19
N LYS A 67 9.88 8.11 5.53
CA LYS A 67 9.68 8.74 6.84
C LYS A 67 9.00 7.82 7.84
N TYR A 68 8.81 6.55 7.50
CA TYR A 68 8.06 5.59 8.29
C TYR A 68 8.88 4.32 8.50
N GLU A 69 9.28 4.11 9.75
CA GLU A 69 10.00 2.91 10.20
C GLU A 69 9.09 2.06 11.08
N LEU A 70 9.34 0.76 11.16
CA LEU A 70 8.80 -0.09 12.21
C LEU A 70 9.56 0.17 13.52
N ALA A 71 9.00 -0.29 14.64
CA ALA A 71 9.60 -0.09 15.96
C ALA A 71 11.03 -0.64 16.10
N ASP A 72 11.43 -1.62 15.28
CA ASP A 72 12.78 -2.16 15.21
C ASP A 72 13.75 -1.39 14.30
N GLY A 73 13.29 -0.33 13.63
CA GLY A 73 14.06 0.51 12.71
C GLY A 73 14.10 0.01 11.26
N SER A 74 13.40 -1.08 10.93
CA SER A 74 13.20 -1.49 9.52
C SER A 74 12.14 -0.62 8.83
N ASN A 75 12.08 -0.62 7.50
CA ASN A 75 11.12 0.22 6.78
C ASN A 75 9.67 -0.22 7.01
N ALA A 76 8.72 0.72 7.08
CA ALA A 76 7.29 0.39 7.06
C ALA A 76 6.79 0.01 5.65
N PHE A 77 7.48 0.48 4.60
CA PHE A 77 7.17 0.22 3.20
C PHE A 77 8.34 -0.46 2.50
N ASP A 78 8.03 -1.26 1.48
CA ASP A 78 9.00 -2.00 0.66
C ASP A 78 9.12 -1.43 -0.75
N VAL A 79 8.02 -0.91 -1.29
CA VAL A 79 7.95 -0.35 -2.64
C VAL A 79 7.27 1.02 -2.60
N ALA A 80 7.92 2.03 -3.17
CA ALA A 80 7.37 3.34 -3.45
C ALA A 80 7.08 3.45 -4.95
N ILE A 81 5.86 3.87 -5.32
CA ILE A 81 5.44 3.97 -6.72
C ILE A 81 5.19 5.44 -7.09
N ILE A 82 5.91 5.92 -8.09
CA ILE A 82 5.70 7.23 -8.71
C ILE A 82 4.42 7.16 -9.54
N PHE A 83 3.35 7.80 -9.08
CA PHE A 83 2.05 7.80 -9.76
C PHE A 83 1.76 9.16 -10.42
N ALA A 84 1.73 9.28 -11.75
CA ALA A 84 2.08 8.26 -12.76
C ALA A 84 2.56 8.88 -14.08
N ALA A 85 3.41 8.15 -14.80
CA ALA A 85 3.66 8.39 -16.22
C ALA A 85 2.48 7.93 -17.07
N ASN A 86 2.47 8.32 -18.35
CA ASN A 86 1.35 8.07 -19.24
C ASN A 86 1.75 7.40 -20.55
N ILE A 87 0.85 6.57 -21.10
CA ILE A 87 0.87 6.22 -22.53
C ILE A 87 -0.01 7.20 -23.32
N ASN A 88 0.62 7.91 -24.26
CA ASN A 88 -0.04 8.82 -25.19
C ASN A 88 0.10 8.32 -26.63
N HIS A 89 -0.53 9.01 -27.58
CA HIS A 89 -0.42 8.72 -29.02
C HIS A 89 -0.19 10.01 -29.82
N ASP A 90 0.80 10.03 -30.72
CA ASP A 90 1.17 11.22 -31.50
C ASP A 90 0.45 11.32 -32.86
N GLY A 91 -0.40 10.32 -33.17
CA GLY A 91 -1.08 10.15 -34.46
C GLY A 91 -0.46 9.06 -35.34
N THR A 92 0.74 8.61 -35.00
CA THR A 92 1.48 7.55 -35.69
C THR A 92 1.78 6.38 -34.76
N ALA A 93 2.26 6.65 -33.56
CA ALA A 93 2.70 5.64 -32.60
C ALA A 93 2.31 6.00 -31.15
N PRO A 94 2.11 4.98 -30.29
CA PRO A 94 2.10 5.19 -28.86
C PRO A 94 3.49 5.59 -28.36
N TYR A 95 3.54 6.48 -27.37
CA TYR A 95 4.79 6.95 -26.74
C TYR A 95 4.59 7.20 -25.24
N LEU A 96 5.69 7.13 -24.48
CA LEU A 96 5.73 7.42 -23.06
C LEU A 96 5.72 8.94 -22.85
N HIS A 97 4.79 9.40 -22.03
CA HIS A 97 4.64 10.79 -21.65
C HIS A 97 4.85 10.97 -20.15
N LEU A 98 5.79 11.84 -19.79
CA LEU A 98 6.03 12.27 -18.41
C LEU A 98 5.43 13.67 -18.27
N ASN A 99 4.46 13.84 -17.38
CA ASN A 99 3.98 15.18 -17.05
C ASN A 99 5.05 15.95 -16.25
N ASP A 100 4.90 17.27 -16.12
CA ASP A 100 5.88 18.13 -15.46
C ASP A 100 6.22 17.70 -14.02
N GLN A 101 5.27 17.16 -13.25
CA GLN A 101 5.49 16.78 -11.85
C GLN A 101 6.19 15.43 -11.72
N VAL A 102 5.86 14.49 -12.60
CA VAL A 102 6.60 13.21 -12.73
C VAL A 102 8.04 13.50 -13.15
N GLN A 103 8.22 14.33 -14.19
CA GLN A 103 9.55 14.74 -14.65
C GLN A 103 10.33 15.46 -13.54
N ALA A 104 9.71 16.37 -12.80
CA ALA A 104 10.36 17.05 -11.68
C ALA A 104 10.78 16.08 -10.56
N THR A 105 9.99 15.04 -10.29
CA THR A 105 10.34 14.00 -9.32
C THR A 105 11.54 13.18 -9.78
N LEU A 106 11.56 12.81 -11.07
CA LEU A 106 12.66 12.07 -11.70
C LEU A 106 13.95 12.92 -11.75
N ASP A 107 13.86 14.18 -12.16
CA ASP A 107 14.99 15.12 -12.16
C ASP A 107 15.56 15.36 -10.76
N ALA A 108 14.73 15.20 -9.73
CA ALA A 108 15.10 15.29 -8.31
C ALA A 108 15.50 13.92 -7.70
N ALA A 109 15.91 12.93 -8.50
CA ALA A 109 16.24 11.57 -8.06
C ALA A 109 17.15 11.50 -6.83
N ASP A 110 18.17 12.36 -6.74
CA ASP A 110 19.10 12.40 -5.60
C ASP A 110 18.42 12.71 -4.26
N THR A 111 17.22 13.31 -4.27
CA THR A 111 16.47 13.68 -3.07
C THR A 111 15.13 12.95 -2.94
N GLN A 112 14.52 12.53 -4.06
CA GLN A 112 13.22 11.87 -4.06
C GLN A 112 13.31 10.34 -4.14
N ILE A 113 14.35 9.79 -4.77
CA ILE A 113 14.43 8.37 -5.14
C ILE A 113 15.58 7.69 -4.39
N LYS A 114 16.80 8.19 -4.58
CA LYS A 114 18.02 7.61 -4.03
C LYS A 114 17.96 7.38 -2.51
N PRO A 115 17.44 8.33 -1.68
CA PRO A 115 17.34 8.09 -0.24
C PRO A 115 16.45 6.89 0.13
N LEU A 116 15.38 6.65 -0.64
CA LEU A 116 14.50 5.48 -0.44
C LEU A 116 15.24 4.19 -0.80
N GLN A 117 15.96 4.19 -1.92
CA GLN A 117 16.75 3.04 -2.36
C GLN A 117 17.92 2.72 -1.42
N ASP A 118 18.57 3.74 -0.85
CA ASP A 118 19.62 3.59 0.16
C ASP A 118 19.07 2.96 1.46
N MET A 119 17.77 3.13 1.75
CA MET A 119 17.05 2.43 2.82
C MET A 119 16.63 1.01 2.42
N GLY A 120 16.78 0.62 1.16
CA GLY A 120 16.32 -0.65 0.62
C GLY A 120 14.86 -0.66 0.13
N ILE A 121 14.21 0.50 0.05
CA ILE A 121 12.87 0.65 -0.52
C ILE A 121 13.00 0.71 -2.04
N LYS A 122 12.31 -0.17 -2.76
CA LYS A 122 12.27 -0.20 -4.21
C LYS A 122 11.45 0.97 -4.74
N VAL A 123 11.89 1.61 -5.82
CA VAL A 123 11.17 2.72 -6.44
C VAL A 123 10.77 2.38 -7.87
N THR A 124 9.48 2.32 -8.16
CA THR A 124 8.95 2.01 -9.51
C THR A 124 8.17 3.17 -10.11
N LEU A 125 8.00 3.14 -11.44
CA LEU A 125 7.18 4.10 -12.19
C LEU A 125 5.87 3.44 -12.63
N SER A 126 4.73 4.00 -12.22
CA SER A 126 3.43 3.56 -12.75
C SER A 126 3.20 4.12 -14.15
N LEU A 127 2.69 3.27 -15.04
CA LEU A 127 2.36 3.54 -16.44
C LEU A 127 0.83 3.51 -16.57
N LEU A 128 0.23 4.68 -16.81
CA LEU A 128 -1.21 4.88 -16.82
C LEU A 128 -1.73 5.30 -18.21
N GLY A 129 -2.96 4.95 -18.57
CA GLY A 129 -3.64 5.62 -19.69
C GLY A 129 -3.84 7.13 -19.44
N ASN A 130 -4.17 7.88 -20.48
CA ASN A 130 -4.30 9.35 -20.38
C ASN A 130 -5.51 9.92 -21.13
N HIS A 131 -6.65 9.24 -21.01
CA HIS A 131 -7.90 9.54 -21.72
C HIS A 131 -7.74 9.57 -23.25
N GLN A 132 -6.74 8.85 -23.76
CA GLN A 132 -6.47 8.67 -25.18
C GLN A 132 -6.81 7.25 -25.62
N ALA A 133 -6.65 6.99 -26.91
CA ALA A 133 -7.04 5.73 -27.51
C ALA A 133 -5.91 4.69 -27.56
N ALA A 134 -4.67 5.07 -27.23
CA ALA A 134 -3.56 4.14 -27.06
C ALA A 134 -3.51 3.64 -25.61
N GLY A 135 -3.25 2.35 -25.44
CA GLY A 135 -3.10 1.69 -24.15
C GLY A 135 -2.34 0.37 -24.29
N PHE A 136 -2.07 -0.26 -23.16
CA PHE A 136 -1.20 -1.43 -23.10
C PHE A 136 -1.82 -2.68 -23.75
N ALA A 137 -3.14 -2.69 -23.98
CA ALA A 137 -3.86 -3.79 -24.62
C ALA A 137 -4.15 -3.58 -26.13
N ASN A 138 -3.64 -2.53 -26.78
CA ASN A 138 -3.88 -2.30 -28.21
C ASN A 138 -2.69 -1.86 -29.08
N PHE A 139 -1.45 -2.18 -28.72
CA PHE A 139 -0.31 -2.04 -29.62
C PHE A 139 -0.61 -2.75 -30.96
N PRO A 140 -0.41 -2.08 -32.11
CA PRO A 140 -0.76 -2.64 -33.43
C PRO A 140 0.14 -3.80 -33.84
N THR A 141 1.38 -3.84 -33.33
CA THR A 141 2.38 -4.87 -33.64
C THR A 141 3.29 -5.08 -32.43
N GLN A 142 3.98 -6.22 -32.37
CA GLN A 142 5.00 -6.49 -31.36
C GLN A 142 6.10 -5.42 -31.35
N ALA A 143 6.58 -5.01 -32.52
CA ALA A 143 7.58 -3.95 -32.64
C ALA A 143 7.11 -2.60 -32.05
N SER A 144 5.80 -2.32 -32.08
CA SER A 144 5.25 -1.12 -31.45
C SER A 144 5.24 -1.20 -29.93
N ALA A 145 5.01 -2.39 -29.36
CA ALA A 145 5.12 -2.61 -27.92
C ALA A 145 6.59 -2.56 -27.48
N GLU A 146 7.50 -3.14 -28.27
CA GLU A 146 8.96 -3.08 -28.04
C GLU A 146 9.48 -1.65 -28.05
N ALA A 147 9.06 -0.82 -29.00
CA ALA A 147 9.46 0.59 -29.06
C ALA A 147 8.99 1.40 -27.84
N PHE A 148 7.76 1.18 -27.38
CA PHE A 148 7.28 1.80 -26.15
C PHE A 148 8.06 1.29 -24.92
N ALA A 149 8.35 -0.01 -24.86
CA ALA A 149 9.16 -0.59 -23.80
C ALA A 149 10.62 -0.07 -23.81
N ASP A 150 11.18 0.29 -24.97
CA ASP A 150 12.47 0.97 -25.07
C ASP A 150 12.43 2.35 -24.39
N GLU A 151 11.39 3.16 -24.64
CA GLU A 151 11.23 4.47 -23.98
C GLU A 151 11.10 4.33 -22.46
N VAL A 152 10.36 3.31 -22.00
CA VAL A 152 10.22 3.00 -20.57
C VAL A 152 11.56 2.57 -19.97
N ALA A 153 12.29 1.67 -20.65
CA ALA A 153 13.59 1.20 -20.19
C ALA A 153 14.64 2.32 -20.14
N ASP A 154 14.58 3.27 -21.08
CA ASP A 154 15.43 4.46 -21.08
C ASP A 154 15.19 5.32 -19.85
N VAL A 155 13.92 5.55 -19.46
CA VAL A 155 13.58 6.27 -18.23
C VAL A 155 14.06 5.51 -16.99
N VAL A 156 13.77 4.21 -16.90
CA VAL A 156 14.20 3.37 -15.77
C VAL A 156 15.72 3.39 -15.59
N GLN A 157 16.48 3.25 -16.68
CA GLN A 157 17.95 3.28 -16.63
C GLN A 157 18.50 4.67 -16.33
N THR A 158 17.90 5.72 -16.89
CA THR A 158 18.37 7.10 -16.72
C THR A 158 18.24 7.57 -15.27
N TYR A 159 17.11 7.26 -14.62
CA TYR A 159 16.84 7.68 -13.24
C TYR A 159 17.12 6.60 -12.20
N GLY A 160 17.62 5.44 -12.63
CA GLY A 160 17.99 4.34 -11.74
C GLY A 160 16.81 3.74 -10.98
N LEU A 161 15.64 3.63 -11.63
CA LEU A 161 14.44 3.05 -11.01
C LEU A 161 14.56 1.54 -10.87
N ASP A 162 13.81 0.96 -9.93
CA ASP A 162 13.78 -0.48 -9.65
C ASP A 162 12.70 -1.23 -10.44
N GLY A 163 12.01 -0.57 -11.37
CA GLY A 163 10.99 -1.22 -12.20
C GLY A 163 9.80 -0.34 -12.55
N VAL A 164 8.71 -1.00 -12.96
CA VAL A 164 7.48 -0.37 -13.42
C VAL A 164 6.24 -1.06 -12.89
N ASP A 165 5.16 -0.30 -12.87
CA ASP A 165 3.81 -0.76 -12.57
C ASP A 165 2.89 -0.48 -13.76
N ILE A 166 2.08 -1.46 -14.16
CA ILE A 166 1.16 -1.32 -15.30
C ILE A 166 -0.26 -1.07 -14.77
N ASP A 167 -0.83 0.07 -15.12
CA ASP A 167 -2.18 0.49 -14.70
C ASP A 167 -3.04 0.86 -15.93
N ASP A 168 -3.90 -0.07 -16.36
CA ASP A 168 -4.74 0.09 -17.54
C ASP A 168 -6.09 0.75 -17.24
N GLU A 169 -6.03 1.94 -16.64
CA GLU A 169 -7.16 2.85 -16.52
C GLU A 169 -7.07 3.99 -17.53
N TRP A 170 -8.22 4.65 -17.75
CA TRP A 170 -8.31 5.87 -18.57
C TRP A 170 -7.94 5.70 -20.05
N VAL A 171 -8.15 4.52 -20.63
CA VAL A 171 -7.97 4.29 -22.08
C VAL A 171 -9.31 4.12 -22.78
N THR A 172 -9.50 4.81 -23.92
CA THR A 172 -10.67 4.65 -24.80
C THR A 172 -10.30 3.80 -26.02
N TYR A 173 -10.16 2.49 -25.80
CA TYR A 173 -9.76 1.53 -26.83
C TYR A 173 -10.63 1.56 -28.09
N GLY A 174 -10.01 1.39 -29.26
CA GLY A 174 -10.72 1.29 -30.55
C GLY A 174 -11.29 2.60 -31.07
N SER A 175 -10.83 3.74 -30.54
CA SER A 175 -11.23 5.08 -30.96
C SER A 175 -10.09 5.83 -31.66
N GLY A 176 -10.36 6.97 -32.28
CA GLY A 176 -9.30 7.86 -32.80
C GLY A 176 -8.37 7.26 -33.87
N GLY A 177 -8.75 6.15 -34.51
CA GLY A 177 -7.91 5.44 -35.49
C GLY A 177 -6.88 4.48 -34.89
N THR A 178 -6.85 4.31 -33.56
CA THR A 178 -6.05 3.26 -32.92
C THR A 178 -6.77 1.90 -33.00
N PRO A 179 -6.04 0.78 -32.94
CA PRO A 179 -6.65 -0.54 -32.87
C PRO A 179 -7.59 -0.70 -31.67
N ALA A 180 -8.58 -1.57 -31.79
CA ALA A 180 -9.27 -2.10 -30.62
C ALA A 180 -8.30 -2.96 -29.77
N VAL A 181 -8.74 -3.33 -28.56
CA VAL A 181 -8.04 -4.32 -27.74
C VAL A 181 -7.74 -5.57 -28.57
N ASN A 182 -6.50 -6.07 -28.46
CA ASN A 182 -6.08 -7.31 -29.12
C ASN A 182 -5.39 -8.23 -28.10
N PRO A 183 -5.48 -9.56 -28.27
CA PRO A 183 -5.06 -10.52 -27.25
C PRO A 183 -3.54 -10.64 -27.09
N SER A 184 -2.75 -10.04 -28.00
CA SER A 184 -1.29 -10.17 -28.00
C SER A 184 -0.58 -8.96 -27.39
N SER A 185 -1.20 -7.77 -27.46
CA SER A 185 -0.59 -6.50 -27.06
C SER A 185 0.00 -6.51 -25.65
N ALA A 186 -0.78 -6.91 -24.64
CA ALA A 186 -0.33 -6.92 -23.27
C ALA A 186 0.85 -7.89 -23.06
N ALA A 187 0.80 -9.05 -23.70
CA ALA A 187 1.87 -10.04 -23.64
C ALA A 187 3.16 -9.52 -24.31
N TRP A 188 3.05 -8.87 -25.48
CA TRP A 188 4.20 -8.24 -26.13
C TRP A 188 4.85 -7.18 -25.26
N LEU A 189 4.05 -6.36 -24.57
CA LEU A 189 4.57 -5.35 -23.66
C LEU A 189 5.32 -5.99 -22.48
N VAL A 190 4.71 -6.96 -21.80
CA VAL A 190 5.35 -7.64 -20.65
C VAL A 190 6.63 -8.36 -21.07
N ASP A 191 6.61 -9.04 -22.22
CA ASP A 191 7.80 -9.69 -22.78
C ASP A 191 8.91 -8.68 -23.04
N ALA A 192 8.59 -7.55 -23.68
CA ALA A 192 9.55 -6.51 -24.02
C ALA A 192 10.10 -5.78 -22.78
N LEU A 193 9.25 -5.46 -21.80
CA LEU A 193 9.68 -4.86 -20.53
C LEU A 193 10.65 -5.79 -19.79
N HIS A 194 10.32 -7.08 -19.68
CA HIS A 194 11.18 -8.05 -19.02
C HIS A 194 12.54 -8.22 -19.73
N GLU A 195 12.60 -8.08 -21.04
CA GLU A 195 13.86 -8.15 -21.80
C GLU A 195 14.70 -6.87 -21.67
N LYS A 196 14.06 -5.69 -21.63
CA LYS A 196 14.74 -4.39 -21.78
C LYS A 196 15.06 -3.72 -20.45
N LEU A 197 14.29 -3.98 -19.41
CA LEU A 197 14.55 -3.41 -18.08
C LEU A 197 15.83 -4.02 -17.48
N PRO A 198 16.54 -3.28 -16.59
CA PRO A 198 17.66 -3.84 -15.84
C PRO A 198 17.30 -5.15 -15.14
N ALA A 199 18.29 -6.02 -14.96
CA ALA A 199 18.09 -7.25 -14.19
C ALA A 199 17.53 -6.93 -12.79
N ASP A 200 16.66 -7.80 -12.30
CA ASP A 200 15.95 -7.67 -11.02
C ASP A 200 14.97 -6.49 -10.93
N SER A 201 14.64 -5.84 -12.06
CA SER A 201 13.57 -4.84 -12.10
C SER A 201 12.22 -5.50 -11.84
N LEU A 202 11.39 -4.83 -11.03
CA LEU A 202 10.01 -5.21 -10.79
C LEU A 202 9.15 -4.87 -12.01
N ILE A 203 8.26 -5.80 -12.37
CA ILE A 203 7.15 -5.55 -13.29
C ILE A 203 5.87 -5.92 -12.55
N THR A 204 5.10 -4.92 -12.14
CA THR A 204 3.86 -5.13 -11.38
C THR A 204 2.63 -4.78 -12.19
N LEU A 205 1.49 -5.32 -11.78
CA LEU A 205 0.20 -5.09 -12.42
C LEU A 205 -0.85 -4.66 -11.41
N TYR A 206 -1.42 -3.48 -11.65
CA TYR A 206 -2.69 -3.06 -11.07
C TYR A 206 -3.81 -3.84 -11.78
N ASP A 207 -4.50 -4.75 -11.06
CA ASP A 207 -5.40 -5.76 -11.63
C ASP A 207 -6.72 -5.18 -12.17
N ILE A 208 -6.64 -4.36 -13.22
CA ILE A 208 -7.76 -3.69 -13.85
C ILE A 208 -7.56 -3.58 -15.37
N GLY A 209 -8.63 -3.21 -16.06
CA GLY A 209 -8.59 -2.88 -17.47
C GLY A 209 -8.48 -4.07 -18.42
N ALA A 210 -8.33 -3.73 -19.71
CA ALA A 210 -8.22 -4.71 -20.78
C ALA A 210 -6.90 -5.49 -20.70
N THR A 211 -5.86 -4.86 -20.16
CA THR A 211 -4.52 -5.42 -19.98
C THR A 211 -4.54 -6.57 -18.99
N SER A 212 -5.12 -6.39 -17.80
CA SER A 212 -5.33 -7.51 -16.87
C SER A 212 -6.16 -8.64 -17.53
N THR A 213 -7.29 -8.30 -18.15
CA THR A 213 -8.18 -9.30 -18.78
C THR A 213 -7.46 -10.11 -19.86
N SER A 214 -6.57 -9.47 -20.62
CA SER A 214 -5.75 -10.12 -21.64
C SER A 214 -4.66 -11.00 -21.01
N LEU A 215 -4.01 -10.54 -19.93
CA LEU A 215 -2.94 -11.28 -19.25
C LEU A 215 -3.46 -12.52 -18.52
N GLN A 216 -4.69 -12.51 -17.99
CA GLN A 216 -5.35 -13.71 -17.45
C GLN A 216 -5.50 -14.85 -18.47
N GLN A 217 -5.46 -14.52 -19.78
CA GLN A 217 -5.53 -15.47 -20.89
C GLN A 217 -4.17 -15.70 -21.56
N ALA A 218 -3.11 -15.01 -21.10
CA ALA A 218 -1.78 -15.14 -21.66
C ALA A 218 -1.11 -16.46 -21.24
N PRO A 219 -0.10 -16.94 -21.98
CA PRO A 219 0.69 -18.08 -21.55
C PRO A 219 1.35 -17.83 -20.18
N THR A 220 1.48 -18.88 -19.36
CA THR A 220 2.15 -18.81 -18.05
C THR A 220 3.56 -18.21 -18.15
N SER A 221 4.29 -18.47 -19.24
CA SER A 221 5.62 -17.89 -19.47
C SER A 221 5.67 -16.36 -19.57
N VAL A 222 4.52 -15.72 -19.83
CA VAL A 222 4.37 -14.26 -19.83
C VAL A 222 3.97 -13.80 -18.43
N VAL A 223 2.95 -14.43 -17.83
CA VAL A 223 2.44 -14.08 -16.50
C VAL A 223 3.52 -14.25 -15.42
N ASP A 224 4.39 -15.25 -15.55
CA ASP A 224 5.52 -15.50 -14.64
C ASP A 224 6.52 -14.35 -14.59
N LYS A 225 6.51 -13.44 -15.57
CA LYS A 225 7.37 -12.24 -15.60
C LYS A 225 6.83 -11.08 -14.77
N LEU A 226 5.59 -11.16 -14.28
CA LEU A 226 4.99 -10.14 -13.41
C LEU A 226 5.31 -10.45 -11.95
N ASP A 227 6.16 -9.68 -11.29
CA ASP A 227 6.58 -9.95 -9.91
C ASP A 227 5.39 -9.95 -8.94
N TYR A 228 4.53 -8.94 -9.05
CA TYR A 228 3.33 -8.79 -8.24
C TYR A 228 2.11 -8.36 -9.05
N ILE A 229 0.93 -8.82 -8.63
CA ILE A 229 -0.36 -8.39 -9.16
C ILE A 229 -1.28 -8.07 -7.98
N TRP A 230 -1.99 -6.95 -8.00
CA TRP A 230 -2.80 -6.54 -6.85
C TRP A 230 -4.13 -5.90 -7.18
N ASN A 231 -5.04 -6.00 -6.21
CA ASN A 231 -6.37 -5.42 -6.22
C ASN A 231 -6.32 -3.90 -6.50
N PRO A 232 -7.11 -3.39 -7.47
CA PRO A 232 -7.19 -1.96 -7.76
C PRO A 232 -8.27 -1.21 -6.96
N TYR A 233 -9.08 -1.90 -6.16
CA TYR A 233 -10.26 -1.32 -5.52
C TYR A 233 -10.00 -0.99 -4.06
N TYR A 234 -9.69 0.29 -3.80
CA TYR A 234 -9.42 0.78 -2.45
C TYR A 234 -10.57 0.56 -1.47
N GLY A 235 -10.21 0.16 -0.25
CA GLY A 235 -11.15 -0.20 0.81
C GLY A 235 -11.79 -1.58 0.63
N GLN A 236 -11.35 -2.37 -0.34
CA GLN A 236 -11.93 -3.68 -0.65
C GLN A 236 -10.93 -4.83 -0.53
N TYR A 237 -11.48 -6.04 -0.47
CA TYR A 237 -10.76 -7.30 -0.54
C TYR A 237 -11.19 -8.06 -1.80
N ASN A 238 -10.38 -7.99 -2.85
CA ASN A 238 -10.66 -8.59 -4.15
C ASN A 238 -9.39 -9.24 -4.70
N PRO A 239 -9.13 -10.51 -4.36
CA PRO A 239 -7.95 -11.22 -4.82
C PRO A 239 -7.86 -11.29 -6.35
N PRO A 240 -6.70 -10.98 -6.95
CA PRO A 240 -6.46 -11.22 -8.36
C PRO A 240 -6.65 -12.69 -8.74
N GLN A 241 -7.25 -12.94 -9.91
CA GLN A 241 -7.56 -14.29 -10.40
C GLN A 241 -6.52 -14.77 -11.41
N PHE A 242 -5.25 -14.83 -10.98
CA PHE A 242 -4.12 -15.34 -11.77
C PHE A 242 -3.61 -16.67 -11.21
N ASP A 243 -3.07 -17.53 -12.08
CA ASP A 243 -2.40 -18.78 -11.68
C ASP A 243 -0.98 -18.50 -11.19
N LEU A 244 -0.88 -17.75 -10.09
CA LEU A 244 0.36 -17.39 -9.41
C LEU A 244 0.27 -17.80 -7.93
N ASP A 245 1.43 -18.01 -7.32
CA ASP A 245 1.49 -18.19 -5.86
C ASP A 245 0.95 -16.93 -5.15
N ARG A 246 0.20 -17.12 -4.06
CA ARG A 246 -0.41 -15.99 -3.33
C ARG A 246 0.63 -15.02 -2.77
N SER A 247 1.87 -15.46 -2.55
CA SER A 247 2.99 -14.58 -2.19
C SER A 247 3.28 -13.50 -3.23
N ARG A 248 2.80 -13.64 -4.46
CA ARG A 248 2.92 -12.66 -5.56
C ARG A 248 1.63 -11.86 -5.78
N LEU A 249 0.61 -12.08 -4.96
CA LEU A 249 -0.70 -11.47 -5.12
C LEU A 249 -1.05 -10.57 -3.94
N GLY A 250 -1.68 -9.43 -4.24
CA GLY A 250 -2.24 -8.52 -3.25
C GLY A 250 -3.76 -8.48 -3.32
N ALA A 251 -4.45 -9.03 -2.32
CA ALA A 251 -5.92 -9.05 -2.30
C ALA A 251 -6.54 -7.78 -1.72
N ALA A 252 -5.78 -7.01 -0.95
CA ALA A 252 -6.23 -5.81 -0.26
C ALA A 252 -5.61 -4.55 -0.86
N ALA A 253 -6.40 -3.49 -0.95
CA ALA A 253 -5.94 -2.17 -1.33
C ALA A 253 -6.59 -1.11 -0.43
N VAL A 254 -5.82 -0.10 -0.02
CA VAL A 254 -6.23 0.94 0.92
C VAL A 254 -5.82 2.31 0.40
N ASP A 255 -6.79 3.22 0.30
CA ASP A 255 -6.51 4.66 0.18
C ASP A 255 -6.33 5.25 1.58
N LEU A 256 -5.15 5.79 1.89
CA LEU A 256 -4.80 6.30 3.22
C LEU A 256 -5.59 7.55 3.62
N GLY A 257 -6.09 8.33 2.65
CA GLY A 257 -6.92 9.51 2.86
C GLY A 257 -8.41 9.21 3.03
N GLN A 258 -8.88 8.07 2.52
CA GLN A 258 -10.33 7.78 2.43
C GLN A 258 -10.77 6.51 3.17
N THR A 259 -9.93 5.46 3.21
CA THR A 259 -10.33 4.18 3.78
C THR A 259 -10.37 4.30 5.30
N PRO A 260 -11.46 3.91 5.98
CA PRO A 260 -11.49 3.91 7.44
C PRO A 260 -10.41 3.00 8.02
N VAL A 261 -9.72 3.45 9.08
CA VAL A 261 -8.63 2.68 9.72
C VAL A 261 -9.07 1.28 10.15
N SER A 262 -10.31 1.12 10.63
CA SER A 262 -10.85 -0.19 10.99
C SER A 262 -11.00 -1.12 9.78
N THR A 263 -11.33 -0.57 8.60
CA THR A 263 -11.35 -1.36 7.35
C THR A 263 -9.94 -1.76 6.96
N ALA A 264 -8.99 -0.82 6.98
CA ALA A 264 -7.59 -1.09 6.65
C ALA A 264 -6.95 -2.16 7.55
N THR A 265 -7.17 -2.09 8.86
CA THR A 265 -6.73 -3.12 9.83
C THR A 265 -7.32 -4.50 9.49
N ASN A 266 -8.63 -4.58 9.22
CA ASN A 266 -9.26 -5.86 8.85
C ASN A 266 -8.69 -6.43 7.53
N LEU A 267 -8.40 -5.57 6.55
CA LEU A 267 -7.78 -5.98 5.29
C LEU A 267 -6.36 -6.48 5.50
N ALA A 268 -5.57 -5.83 6.36
CA ALA A 268 -4.22 -6.24 6.70
C ALA A 268 -4.20 -7.60 7.41
N ALA A 269 -5.04 -7.78 8.42
CA ALA A 269 -5.19 -9.05 9.13
C ALA A 269 -5.57 -10.19 8.18
N ARG A 270 -6.48 -9.92 7.24
CA ARG A 270 -6.91 -10.91 6.25
C ARG A 270 -5.82 -11.25 5.24
N THR A 271 -4.99 -10.28 4.85
CA THR A 271 -3.85 -10.48 3.94
C THR A 271 -2.90 -11.54 4.51
N VAL A 272 -2.53 -11.41 5.79
CA VAL A 272 -1.69 -12.41 6.49
C VAL A 272 -2.42 -13.75 6.64
N ALA A 273 -3.68 -13.73 7.10
CA ALA A 273 -4.43 -14.96 7.36
C ALA A 273 -4.65 -15.82 6.09
N ASP A 274 -4.87 -15.17 4.94
CA ASP A 274 -5.11 -15.86 3.67
C ASP A 274 -3.80 -16.14 2.88
N GLY A 275 -2.65 -15.67 3.39
CA GLY A 275 -1.32 -15.93 2.84
C GLY A 275 -0.97 -15.12 1.58
N TYR A 276 -1.52 -13.91 1.45
CA TYR A 276 -1.18 -13.00 0.35
C TYR A 276 0.10 -12.24 0.65
N GLY A 277 0.96 -12.08 -0.36
CA GLY A 277 2.30 -11.52 -0.16
C GLY A 277 2.44 -10.05 -0.50
N ALA A 278 1.36 -9.35 -0.86
CA ALA A 278 1.39 -7.90 -1.09
C ALA A 278 0.22 -7.18 -0.40
N PHE A 279 0.50 -5.99 0.14
CA PHE A 279 -0.49 -5.09 0.72
C PHE A 279 -0.34 -3.68 0.13
N VAL A 280 -1.37 -3.23 -0.60
CA VAL A 280 -1.32 -1.96 -1.34
C VAL A 280 -1.88 -0.81 -0.52
N THR A 281 -1.11 0.26 -0.43
CA THR A 281 -1.58 1.56 0.04
C THR A 281 -1.42 2.63 -1.04
N TYR A 282 -2.35 3.57 -1.07
CA TYR A 282 -2.40 4.67 -2.02
C TYR A 282 -2.55 6.02 -1.33
N ASP A 283 -2.06 7.05 -2.01
CA ASP A 283 -2.16 8.45 -1.62
C ASP A 283 -1.49 8.72 -0.27
N LEU A 284 -0.25 8.24 -0.12
CA LEU A 284 0.60 8.67 0.98
C LEU A 284 0.97 10.15 0.78
N ARG A 285 0.57 10.98 1.73
CA ARG A 285 0.78 12.43 1.70
C ARG A 285 1.82 12.89 2.70
N ALA A 286 2.15 14.18 2.63
CA ALA A 286 2.90 14.85 3.68
C ALA A 286 2.14 14.84 5.03
N GLY A 287 2.90 14.85 6.12
CA GLY A 287 2.38 14.80 7.48
C GLY A 287 2.61 13.43 8.13
N ASP A 288 2.12 13.27 9.36
CA ASP A 288 2.31 12.07 10.16
C ASP A 288 1.09 11.14 10.05
N ALA A 289 1.27 10.03 9.32
CA ALA A 289 0.29 8.94 9.19
C ALA A 289 0.62 7.73 10.09
N SER A 290 1.60 7.83 11.00
CA SER A 290 2.11 6.68 11.78
C SER A 290 1.04 5.98 12.60
N SER A 291 0.06 6.71 13.14
CA SER A 291 -1.06 6.13 13.88
C SER A 291 -1.93 5.22 13.00
N TYR A 292 -2.21 5.65 11.76
CA TYR A 292 -2.98 4.88 10.79
C TYR A 292 -2.15 3.67 10.32
N LEU A 293 -0.89 3.90 9.96
CA LEU A 293 0.01 2.85 9.48
C LEU A 293 0.29 1.81 10.57
N SER A 294 0.42 2.21 11.83
CA SER A 294 0.54 1.27 12.96
C SER A 294 -0.65 0.32 13.06
N ALA A 295 -1.85 0.74 12.65
CA ALA A 295 -3.02 -0.12 12.65
C ALA A 295 -2.99 -1.18 11.54
N ILE A 296 -2.16 -0.97 10.51
CA ILE A 296 -1.88 -1.94 9.43
C ILE A 296 -0.66 -2.79 9.80
N THR A 297 0.47 -2.17 10.15
CA THR A 297 1.75 -2.85 10.39
C THR A 297 1.73 -3.77 11.61
N ARG A 298 0.85 -3.52 12.60
CA ARG A 298 0.62 -4.49 13.69
C ARG A 298 0.04 -5.79 13.18
N GLU A 299 -0.84 -5.74 12.18
CA GLU A 299 -1.43 -6.95 11.60
C GLU A 299 -0.46 -7.62 10.63
N LEU A 300 0.26 -6.84 9.80
CA LEU A 300 1.20 -7.38 8.83
C LEU A 300 2.48 -7.95 9.49
N TYR A 301 3.03 -7.23 10.48
CA TYR A 301 4.39 -7.43 10.97
C TYR A 301 4.47 -7.55 12.50
N GLY A 302 3.37 -7.35 13.22
CA GLY A 302 3.38 -7.33 14.69
C GLY A 302 4.07 -6.11 15.29
N GLN A 303 4.29 -5.04 14.51
CA GLN A 303 5.05 -3.86 14.92
C GLN A 303 4.28 -2.55 14.70
N ASP A 304 4.53 -1.58 15.58
CA ASP A 304 4.09 -0.20 15.40
C ASP A 304 4.92 0.49 14.32
N THR A 305 4.33 1.48 13.65
CA THR A 305 5.02 2.40 12.75
C THR A 305 5.42 3.67 13.51
N VAL A 306 6.64 4.15 13.29
CA VAL A 306 7.20 5.38 13.84
C VAL A 306 7.45 6.37 12.70
N TYR A 307 7.00 7.62 12.86
CA TYR A 307 7.29 8.70 11.92
C TYR A 307 8.63 9.37 12.28
N THR A 308 9.56 9.46 11.32
CA THR A 308 10.95 9.87 11.56
C THR A 308 11.29 11.30 11.11
N GLY A 309 10.44 11.95 10.33
CA GLY A 309 10.54 13.38 10.00
C GLY A 309 10.84 13.68 8.55
#